data_AF-A0A8T2MUU5-F1
#
_entry.id   AF-A0A8T2MUU5-F1
#
_cell.length_a   1.000
_cell.length_b   1.000
_cell.length_c   1.000
_cell.angle_alpha   90.00
_cell.angle_beta   90.00
_cell.angle_gamma   90.00
#
_symmetry.space_group_name_H-M   'P 1'
#
loop_
_entity.id
_entity.type
_entity.pdbx_description
1 polymer ?
#
loop_
_entity_poly.entity_id
_entity_poly.type
_entity_poly.pdbx_seq_one_letter_code
_entity_poly.pdbx_strand_id
1 'polypeptide(L)'
;MCPSPTAPHKKLGSASEELIHVLEPSEDPDMLLQRRPITSPILLLESADLLLVVGTMLLITLPKEMIHQAPLILMGCYYTFHLTYSRYVATLLSVIQTEVLK
;
A
#
# COMPACT_ATOMS: atom_id res chain seq x y z
N MET A 1 24.35 -15.53 -33.67
CA MET A 1 24.29 -14.75 -32.41
C MET A 1 22.83 -14.67 -32.00
N CYS A 2 22.45 -15.31 -30.90
CA CYS A 2 21.08 -15.29 -30.37
C CYS A 2 20.95 -14.11 -29.38
N PRO A 3 19.96 -13.21 -29.51
CA PRO A 3 19.74 -12.19 -28.49
C PRO A 3 19.13 -12.88 -27.26
N SER A 4 19.75 -12.68 -26.10
CA SER A 4 19.17 -13.10 -24.82
C SER A 4 17.97 -12.21 -24.48
N PRO A 5 16.83 -12.76 -24.03
CA PRO A 5 15.72 -11.96 -23.55
C PRO A 5 16.00 -11.57 -22.10
N THR A 6 16.76 -10.50 -21.88
CA THR A 6 16.83 -9.89 -20.55
C THR A 6 15.50 -9.17 -20.34
N ALA A 7 14.56 -9.84 -19.66
CA ALA A 7 13.32 -9.22 -19.22
C ALA A 7 13.65 -7.92 -18.47
N PRO A 8 12.95 -6.80 -18.74
CA PRO A 8 13.26 -5.55 -18.08
C PRO A 8 13.06 -5.75 -16.58
N HIS A 9 14.13 -5.56 -15.82
CA HIS A 9 14.06 -5.58 -14.36
C HIS A 9 12.95 -4.62 -13.94
N LYS A 10 11.87 -5.19 -13.39
CA LYS A 10 10.73 -4.45 -12.86
C LYS A 10 11.32 -3.47 -11.86
N LYS A 11 11.35 -2.16 -12.19
CA LYS A 11 11.82 -1.13 -11.27
C LYS A 11 10.98 -1.28 -10.02
N LEU A 12 11.59 -1.78 -8.95
CA LEU A 12 10.99 -1.83 -7.63
C LEU A 12 10.63 -0.38 -7.31
N GLY A 13 9.34 -0.07 -7.23
CA GLY A 13 8.88 1.30 -6.96
C GLY A 13 9.60 1.83 -5.74
N SER A 14 9.91 3.12 -5.71
CA SER A 14 10.46 3.72 -4.49
C SER A 14 9.53 3.39 -3.32
N ALA A 15 10.07 3.08 -2.13
CA ALA A 15 9.26 2.70 -0.96
C ALA A 15 8.04 3.63 -0.73
N SER A 16 8.15 4.92 -1.06
CA SER A 16 7.06 5.90 -1.01
C SER A 16 5.80 5.58 -1.84
N GLU A 17 5.86 4.68 -2.84
CA GLU A 17 4.76 4.40 -3.77
C GLU A 17 3.96 3.13 -3.42
N GLU A 18 4.45 2.31 -2.48
CA GLU A 18 3.82 1.05 -2.10
C GLU A 18 2.58 1.29 -1.22
N LEU A 19 1.45 0.64 -1.55
CA LEU A 19 0.19 0.76 -0.80
C LEU A 19 -0.03 -0.38 0.20
N ILE A 20 0.53 -1.55 -0.10
CA ILE A 20 0.48 -2.73 0.74
C ILE A 20 1.89 -3.27 0.80
N HIS A 21 2.39 -3.47 2.00
CA HIS A 21 3.70 -4.02 2.26
C HIS A 21 3.57 -5.25 3.15
N VAL A 22 4.27 -6.33 2.84
CA VAL A 22 4.26 -7.55 3.65
C VAL A 22 5.52 -7.54 4.50
N LEU A 23 5.37 -7.41 5.82
CA LEU A 23 6.50 -7.34 6.73
C LEU A 23 7.24 -8.67 6.76
N GLU A 24 8.54 -8.63 6.45
CA GLU A 24 9.40 -9.79 6.68
C GLU A 24 9.68 -9.98 8.18
N PRO A 25 9.88 -11.21 8.67
CA PRO A 25 10.11 -11.45 10.11
C PRO A 25 11.31 -10.71 10.72
N SER A 26 12.27 -10.31 9.90
CA SER A 26 13.47 -9.56 10.30
C SER A 26 13.35 -8.04 10.07
N GLU A 27 12.25 -7.58 9.52
CA GLU A 27 12.05 -6.18 9.16
C GLU A 27 11.51 -5.38 10.34
N ASP A 28 12.11 -4.22 10.57
CA ASP A 28 11.64 -3.28 11.58
C ASP A 28 10.60 -2.34 10.95
N PRO A 29 9.31 -2.43 11.37
CA PRO A 29 8.25 -1.60 10.81
C PRO A 29 8.51 -0.10 11.07
N ASP A 30 9.12 0.28 12.19
CA ASP A 30 9.38 1.69 12.49
C ASP A 30 10.41 2.28 11.52
N MET A 31 11.46 1.52 11.19
CA MET A 31 12.44 1.94 10.20
C MET A 31 11.83 2.11 8.80
N LEU A 32 10.88 1.24 8.43
CA LEU A 32 10.15 1.36 7.17
C LEU A 32 9.29 2.63 7.15
N LEU A 33 8.53 2.87 8.23
CA LEU A 33 7.61 4.00 8.33
C LEU A 33 8.34 5.35 8.35
N GLN A 34 9.49 5.44 9.03
CA GLN A 34 10.32 6.66 9.07
C GLN A 34 10.85 7.09 7.70
N ARG A 35 10.96 6.16 6.74
CA ARG A 35 11.41 6.45 5.37
C ARG A 35 10.28 6.90 4.45
N ARG A 36 9.02 6.89 4.92
CA ARG A 36 7.84 7.23 4.12
C ARG A 36 7.36 8.66 4.39
N PRO A 37 6.74 9.31 3.40
CA PRO A 37 6.04 10.56 3.63
C PRO A 37 4.89 10.38 4.62
N ILE A 38 4.71 11.33 5.54
CA ILE A 38 3.62 11.32 6.53
C ILE A 38 2.24 11.25 5.86
N THR A 39 2.12 11.78 4.65
CA THR A 39 0.88 11.84 3.87
C THR A 39 0.64 10.58 3.02
N SER A 40 1.41 9.51 3.21
CA SER A 40 1.30 8.27 2.41
C SER A 40 0.87 7.08 3.27
N PRO A 41 -0.46 6.87 3.42
CA PRO A 41 -1.02 5.69 4.05
C PRO A 41 -0.46 4.39 3.45
N ILE A 42 -0.24 3.39 4.30
CA ILE A 42 0.22 2.07 3.91
C ILE A 42 -0.50 0.99 4.72
N LEU A 43 -0.79 -0.14 4.09
CA LEU A 43 -1.24 -1.36 4.75
C LEU A 43 -0.03 -2.27 4.97
N LEU A 44 0.36 -2.50 6.21
CA LEU A 44 1.38 -3.49 6.58
C LEU A 44 0.69 -4.82 6.90
N LEU A 45 1.05 -5.87 6.18
CA LEU A 45 0.62 -7.22 6.52
C LEU A 45 1.65 -7.83 7.46
N GLU A 46 1.27 -7.91 8.74
CA GLU A 46 1.98 -8.66 9.77
C GLU A 46 1.36 -10.06 9.88
N SER A 47 2.12 -11.06 10.35
CA SER A 47 1.78 -12.50 10.33
C SER A 47 0.29 -12.88 10.31
N ALA A 48 -0.51 -12.31 11.22
CA ALA A 48 -1.96 -12.54 11.34
C ALA A 48 -2.83 -11.28 11.15
N ASP A 49 -2.25 -10.09 11.09
CA ASP A 49 -2.96 -8.82 11.16
C ASP A 49 -2.56 -7.89 10.02
N LEU A 50 -3.49 -7.04 9.62
CA LEU A 50 -3.26 -5.99 8.65
C LEU A 50 -3.34 -4.64 9.36
N LEU A 51 -2.22 -3.93 9.37
CA LEU A 51 -2.05 -2.64 10.03
C LEU A 51 -2.16 -1.53 9.00
N LEU A 52 -3.14 -0.64 9.15
CA LEU A 52 -3.18 0.59 8.38
C LEU A 52 -2.45 1.68 9.13
N VAL A 53 -1.38 2.18 8.52
CA VAL A 53 -0.52 3.20 9.10
C VAL A 53 -0.55 4.44 8.22
N VAL A 54 -0.66 5.62 8.84
CA VAL A 54 -0.55 6.91 8.16
C VAL A 54 0.65 7.66 8.74
N GLY A 55 1.68 7.86 7.93
CA GLY A 55 2.99 8.31 8.39
C GLY A 55 3.62 7.28 9.33
N THR A 56 3.70 7.60 10.62
CA THR A 56 4.21 6.69 11.67
C THR A 56 3.15 6.28 12.67
N MET A 57 1.89 6.66 12.44
CA MET A 57 0.79 6.41 13.37
C MET A 57 -0.06 5.23 12.88
N LEU A 58 -0.15 4.19 13.71
CA LEU A 58 -1.11 3.11 13.51
C LEU A 58 -2.53 3.66 13.65
N LEU A 59 -3.32 3.56 12.59
CA LEU A 59 -4.69 4.06 12.55
C LEU A 59 -5.70 2.97 12.87
N ILE A 60 -5.52 1.78 12.30
CA ILE A 60 -6.42 0.64 12.52
C ILE A 60 -5.66 -0.68 12.33
N THR A 61 -5.99 -1.65 13.18
CA THR A 61 -5.60 -3.05 13.05
C THR A 61 -6.82 -3.83 12.57
N LEU A 62 -6.63 -4.59 11.50
CA LEU A 62 -7.67 -5.42 10.89
C LEU A 62 -7.23 -6.88 10.90
N PRO A 63 -8.15 -7.84 11.08
CA PRO A 63 -7.82 -9.24 10.89
C PRO A 63 -7.47 -9.49 9.42
N LYS A 64 -6.48 -10.35 9.16
CA LYS A 64 -5.93 -10.61 7.81
C LYS A 64 -6.99 -11.04 6.79
N GLU A 65 -8.06 -11.69 7.22
CA GLU A 65 -9.18 -12.09 6.37
C GLU A 65 -9.84 -10.90 5.66
N MET A 66 -9.76 -9.70 6.26
CA MET A 66 -10.29 -8.46 5.70
C MET A 66 -9.38 -7.80 4.64
N ILE A 67 -8.30 -8.46 4.20
CA ILE A 67 -7.39 -7.93 3.17
C ILE A 67 -8.12 -7.49 1.89
N HIS A 68 -9.24 -8.13 1.55
CA HIS A 68 -10.06 -7.77 0.40
C HIS A 68 -10.81 -6.43 0.57
N GLN A 69 -11.11 -6.04 1.81
CA GLN A 69 -11.76 -4.76 2.14
C GLN A 69 -10.75 -3.66 2.43
N ALA A 70 -9.51 -4.03 2.78
CA ALA A 70 -8.48 -3.08 3.16
C ALA A 70 -8.16 -2.02 2.10
N PRO A 71 -8.15 -2.31 0.78
CA PRO A 71 -8.03 -1.27 -0.24
C PRO A 71 -9.14 -0.22 -0.13
N LEU A 72 -10.38 -0.60 0.13
CA LEU A 72 -11.49 0.34 0.32
C LEU A 72 -11.31 1.20 1.57
N ILE A 73 -10.84 0.59 2.67
CA ILE A 73 -10.55 1.31 3.92
C ILE A 73 -9.41 2.31 3.70
N LEU A 74 -8.34 1.89 3.02
CA LEU A 74 -7.22 2.74 2.60
C LEU A 74 -7.73 3.93 1.77
N MET A 75 -8.61 3.67 0.80
CA MET A 75 -9.25 4.73 0.00
C MET A 75 -10.09 5.69 0.88
N GLY A 76 -10.82 5.15 1.86
CA GLY A 76 -11.54 5.94 2.85
C GLY A 76 -10.63 6.85 3.67
N CYS A 77 -9.41 6.41 3.99
CA CYS A 77 -8.41 7.26 4.65
C CYS A 77 -7.93 8.40 3.75
N TYR A 78 -7.63 8.12 2.47
CA TYR A 78 -7.27 9.19 1.53
C TYR A 78 -8.37 10.25 1.42
N TYR A 79 -9.64 9.82 1.39
CA TYR A 79 -10.78 10.72 1.35
C TYR A 79 -10.94 11.52 2.65
N THR A 80 -10.95 10.85 3.81
CA THR A 80 -11.22 11.45 5.12
C THR A 80 -10.14 12.45 5.53
N PHE A 81 -8.88 12.16 5.23
CA PHE A 81 -7.74 13.02 5.57
C PHE A 81 -7.37 14.00 4.44
N HIS A 82 -8.15 14.08 3.36
CA HIS A 82 -7.89 14.94 2.20
C HIS A 82 -6.46 14.78 1.63
N LEU A 83 -5.98 13.55 1.56
CA LEU A 83 -4.62 13.25 1.12
C LEU A 83 -4.53 13.27 -0.41
N THR A 84 -3.38 13.71 -0.93
CA THR A 84 -3.13 13.69 -2.38
C THR A 84 -3.01 12.25 -2.87
N TYR A 85 -3.85 11.90 -3.85
CA TYR A 85 -3.79 10.60 -4.50
C TYR A 85 -2.49 10.44 -5.29
N SER A 86 -1.70 9.43 -4.94
CA SER A 86 -0.59 9.01 -5.82
C SER A 86 -1.15 8.38 -7.09
N ARG A 87 -0.31 8.23 -8.13
CA ARG A 87 -0.73 7.61 -9.40
C ARG A 87 -1.38 6.23 -9.21
N TYR A 88 -0.86 5.43 -8.28
CA TYR A 88 -1.38 4.09 -7.98
C TYR A 88 -2.72 4.15 -7.27
N VAL A 89 -2.88 5.06 -6.30
CA VAL A 89 -4.14 5.23 -5.58
C VAL A 89 -5.23 5.76 -6.51
N ALA A 90 -4.89 6.68 -7.41
CA ALA A 90 -5.82 7.16 -8.44
C ALA A 90 -6.25 6.01 -9.39
N THR A 91 -5.32 5.12 -9.75
CA THR A 91 -5.63 3.95 -10.58
C THR A 91 -6.54 2.97 -9.83
N LEU A 92 -6.23 2.68 -8.57
CA LEU A 92 -7.04 1.80 -7.72
C LEU A 92 -8.45 2.37 -7.53
N LEU A 93 -8.57 3.67 -7.25
CA LEU A 93 -9.86 4.35 -7.14
C LEU A 93 -10.66 4.23 -8.43
N SER A 94 -10.01 4.46 -9.57
CA SER A 94 -10.63 4.32 -10.89
C SER A 94 -11.18 2.90 -11.10
N VAL A 95 -10.38 1.87 -10.82
CA VAL A 95 -10.81 0.46 -10.94
C VAL A 95 -11.98 0.14 -10.02
N ILE A 96 -11.94 0.58 -8.76
CA ILE A 96 -13.04 0.37 -7.80
C ILE A 96 -14.32 1.03 -8.33
N GLN A 97 -14.22 2.26 -8.81
CA GLN A 97 -15.36 3.01 -9.35
C GLN A 97 -15.94 2.36 -10.61
N THR A 98 -15.09 1.84 -11.51
CA THR A 98 -15.56 1.29 -12.78
C THR A 98 -15.97 -0.17 -12.70
N GLU A 99 -15.39 -0.98 -11.81
CA GLU A 99 -15.60 -2.44 -11.83
C GLU A 99 -16.38 -2.97 -10.62
N VAL A 100 -16.40 -2.24 -9.50
CA VAL A 100 -17.08 -2.70 -8.27
C VAL A 100 -18.40 -1.96 -8.04
N LEU A 101 -18.43 -0.65 -8.28
CA LEU A 101 -19.59 0.22 -7.98
C LEU A 101 -20.55 0.41 -9.17
N LYS A 102 -20.44 -0.41 -10.22
CA LYS A 102 -21.35 -0.41 -11.37
C LYS A 102 -22.77 -0.83 -10.99
#